data_AF-A0A954UIL7-F1
#
_entry.id   AF-A0A954UIL7-F1
#
_cell.length_a   1.000
_cell.length_b   1.000
_cell.length_c   1.000
_cell.angle_alpha   90.00
_cell.angle_beta   90.00
_cell.angle_gamma   90.00
#
_symmetry.space_group_name_H-M   'P 1'
#
loop_
_entity.id
_entity.type
_entity.pdbx_description
1 polymer ?
#
loop_
_entity_poly.entity_id
_entity_poly.type
_entity_poly.pdbx_seq_one_letter_code
_entity_poly.pdbx_strand_id
1 'polypeptide(L)'
;MRAALMGLLFGVVAMAWLGSGATTQTAQAQRNGVPGAGGEVIAIPLPGSDGQQIVVLVDPVQRSLASYQVDGKTAQVTLRCVRNFRWDLQLDDYFGTEPTPEKIQAMLQSR
;
A
#
# COMPACT_ATOMS: atom_id res chain seq x y z
N MET A 1 46.67 -4.40 -37.96
CA MET A 1 45.84 -5.45 -37.33
C MET A 1 45.71 -5.30 -35.80
N ARG A 2 46.78 -4.94 -35.06
CA ARG A 2 46.73 -4.80 -33.59
C ARG A 2 45.81 -3.68 -33.06
N ALA A 3 45.72 -2.54 -33.75
CA ALA A 3 44.87 -1.41 -33.35
C ALA A 3 43.36 -1.68 -33.52
N ALA A 4 42.96 -2.45 -34.54
CA ALA A 4 41.57 -2.85 -34.75
C ALA A 4 41.08 -3.82 -33.67
N LEU A 5 41.96 -4.70 -33.19
CA LEU A 5 41.66 -5.64 -32.09
C LEU A 5 41.45 -4.90 -30.76
N MET A 6 42.23 -3.85 -30.50
CA MET A 6 42.10 -3.06 -29.26
C MET A 6 40.87 -2.16 -29.26
N GLY A 7 40.47 -1.60 -30.40
CA GLY A 7 39.22 -0.82 -30.51
C GLY A 7 37.98 -1.68 -30.26
N LEU A 8 37.98 -2.93 -30.70
CA LEU A 8 36.88 -3.87 -30.47
C LEU A 8 36.78 -4.28 -29.00
N LEU A 9 37.91 -4.50 -28.32
CA LEU A 9 37.95 -4.79 -26.88
C LEU A 9 37.45 -3.63 -26.03
N PHE A 10 37.86 -2.39 -26.35
CA PHE A 10 37.37 -1.21 -25.64
C PHE A 10 35.88 -0.97 -25.85
N GLY A 11 35.37 -1.20 -27.06
CA GLY A 11 33.93 -1.07 -27.37
C GLY A 11 33.06 -2.07 -26.58
N VAL A 12 33.50 -3.32 -26.46
CA VAL A 12 32.76 -4.36 -25.72
C VAL A 12 32.77 -4.11 -24.21
N VAL A 13 33.90 -3.64 -23.66
CA VAL A 13 33.99 -3.28 -22.23
C VAL A 13 33.13 -2.05 -21.93
N ALA A 14 33.13 -1.04 -22.79
CA ALA A 14 32.27 0.14 -22.61
C ALA A 14 30.77 -0.21 -22.68
N MET A 15 30.38 -1.13 -23.57
CA MET A 15 28.99 -1.61 -23.65
C MET A 15 28.56 -2.43 -22.42
N ALA A 16 29.47 -3.17 -21.79
CA ALA A 16 29.19 -3.93 -20.58
C ALA A 16 28.96 -3.03 -19.35
N TRP A 17 29.62 -1.87 -19.28
CA TRP A 17 29.44 -0.91 -18.18
C TRP A 17 28.13 -0.11 -18.28
N LEU A 18 27.61 0.12 -19.49
CA LEU A 18 26.34 0.83 -19.71
C LEU A 18 25.08 -0.02 -19.46
N GLY A 19 25.21 -1.36 -19.44
CA GLY A 19 24.08 -2.28 -19.24
C GLY A 19 23.73 -2.61 -17.78
N SER A 20 24.55 -2.19 -16.82
CA SER A 20 24.49 -2.67 -15.43
C SER A 20 23.63 -1.78 -14.51
N GLY A 21 22.53 -1.24 -15.03
CA GLY A 21 21.58 -0.40 -14.28
C GLY A 21 20.19 -1.04 -14.10
N ALA A 22 19.99 -2.28 -14.52
CA ALA A 22 18.72 -2.97 -14.36
C ALA A 22 18.52 -3.40 -12.89
N THR A 23 18.10 -2.45 -12.05
CA THR A 23 17.48 -2.75 -10.76
C THR A 23 16.31 -3.68 -11.04
N THR A 24 16.52 -4.96 -10.77
CA THR A 24 15.48 -5.97 -10.89
C THR A 24 14.48 -5.66 -9.78
N GLN A 25 13.35 -5.04 -10.13
CA GLN A 25 12.20 -4.96 -9.22
C GLN A 25 11.71 -6.39 -9.00
N THR A 26 12.22 -7.03 -7.95
CA THR A 26 11.67 -8.30 -7.49
C THR A 26 10.28 -8.01 -6.97
N ALA A 27 9.26 -8.50 -7.68
CA ALA A 27 7.91 -8.53 -7.16
C ALA A 27 7.91 -9.36 -5.87
N GLN A 28 7.82 -8.69 -4.72
CA GLN A 28 7.61 -9.38 -3.45
C GLN A 28 6.15 -9.84 -3.45
N ALA A 29 5.94 -11.16 -3.44
CA ALA A 29 4.61 -11.71 -3.25
C ALA A 29 4.06 -11.22 -1.90
N GLN A 30 2.90 -10.55 -1.91
CA GLN A 30 2.15 -10.25 -0.71
C GLN A 30 1.72 -11.59 -0.09
N ARG A 31 2.46 -12.05 0.93
CA ARG A 31 1.97 -13.15 1.75
C ARG A 31 0.77 -12.61 2.50
N ASN A 32 -0.42 -13.12 2.17
CA ASN A 32 -1.56 -13.06 3.08
C ASN A 32 -1.16 -13.90 4.29
N GLY A 33 -0.50 -13.28 5.27
CA GLY A 33 -0.35 -13.87 6.59
C GLY A 33 -1.75 -14.13 7.12
N VAL A 34 -2.07 -15.40 7.37
CA VAL A 34 -3.25 -15.74 8.17
C VAL A 34 -3.04 -15.05 9.52
N PRO A 35 -3.93 -14.14 9.95
CA PRO A 35 -3.73 -13.44 11.21
C PRO A 35 -3.63 -14.46 12.34
N GLY A 36 -2.51 -14.43 13.06
CA GLY A 36 -2.28 -15.24 14.25
C GLY A 36 -3.29 -14.84 15.33
N ALA A 37 -3.80 -15.83 16.04
CA ALA A 37 -4.71 -15.63 17.15
C ALA A 37 -4.01 -14.87 18.31
N GLY A 38 -4.00 -13.54 18.26
CA GLY A 38 -3.53 -12.71 19.37
C GLY A 38 -3.22 -11.27 18.97
N GLY A 39 -4.10 -10.33 19.30
CA GLY A 39 -3.80 -8.88 19.36
C GLY A 39 -3.19 -8.27 18.10
N GLU A 40 -3.48 -8.84 16.92
CA GLU A 40 -2.77 -8.48 15.70
C GLU A 40 -3.33 -7.17 15.12
N VAL A 41 -2.45 -6.18 15.03
CA VAL A 41 -2.72 -4.93 14.31
C VAL A 41 -2.59 -5.20 12.82
N ILE A 42 -3.62 -4.82 12.07
CA ILE A 42 -3.62 -4.93 10.61
C ILE A 42 -2.92 -3.71 10.03
N ALA A 43 -1.89 -3.93 9.20
CA ALA A 43 -1.20 -2.86 8.48
C ALA A 43 -1.61 -2.85 7.01
N ILE A 44 -2.09 -1.70 6.53
CA ILE A 44 -2.57 -1.50 5.16
C ILE A 44 -1.70 -0.41 4.50
N PRO A 45 -0.80 -0.77 3.58
CA PRO A 45 -0.07 0.21 2.77
C PRO A 45 -0.96 0.72 1.63
N LEU A 46 -0.97 2.02 1.42
CA LEU A 46 -1.70 2.71 0.36
C LEU A 46 -0.75 3.67 -0.38
N PRO A 47 -0.87 3.82 -1.70
CA PRO A 47 -0.13 4.85 -2.41
C PRO A 47 -0.61 6.25 -1.98
N GLY A 48 0.33 7.16 -1.72
CA GLY A 48 0.06 8.58 -1.53
C GLY A 48 0.34 9.38 -2.81
N SER A 49 0.15 10.71 -2.75
CA SER A 49 0.56 11.62 -3.82
C SER A 49 2.07 11.88 -3.79
N ASP A 50 2.64 12.28 -4.92
CA ASP A 50 4.01 12.82 -5.01
C ASP A 50 5.13 11.93 -4.43
N GLY A 51 5.00 10.61 -4.58
CA GLY A 51 5.99 9.64 -4.08
C GLY A 51 5.89 9.38 -2.58
N GLN A 52 4.80 9.79 -1.94
CA GLN A 52 4.49 9.44 -0.57
C GLN A 52 3.79 8.10 -0.51
N GLN A 53 3.92 7.43 0.63
CA GLN A 53 3.17 6.23 0.97
C GLN A 53 2.32 6.53 2.21
N ILE A 54 1.10 6.04 2.24
CA ILE A 54 0.25 6.08 3.43
C ILE A 54 0.26 4.68 4.05
N VAL A 55 0.41 4.60 5.36
CA VAL A 55 0.30 3.35 6.12
C VAL A 55 -0.82 3.51 7.13
N VAL A 56 -1.85 2.69 7.01
CA VAL A 56 -2.95 2.65 7.98
C VAL A 56 -2.77 1.44 8.87
N LEU A 57 -2.74 1.67 10.19
CA LEU A 57 -2.75 0.63 11.21
C LEU A 57 -4.16 0.54 11.78
N VAL A 58 -4.71 -0.67 11.88
CA VAL A 58 -6.04 -0.94 12.43
C VAL A 58 -5.91 -1.96 13.55
N ASP A 59 -6.35 -1.59 14.75
CA ASP A 59 -6.59 -2.52 15.85
C ASP A 59 -8.08 -2.88 15.86
N PRO A 60 -8.45 -4.10 15.44
CA PRO A 60 -9.86 -4.53 15.42
C PRO A 60 -10.44 -4.78 16.81
N VAL A 61 -9.61 -5.09 17.81
CA VAL A 61 -10.03 -5.36 19.20
C VAL A 61 -10.44 -4.05 19.87
N GLN A 62 -9.61 -3.02 19.74
CA GLN A 62 -9.88 -1.68 20.26
C GLN A 62 -10.84 -0.87 19.38
N ARG A 63 -11.04 -1.31 18.12
CA ARG A 63 -11.78 -0.60 17.07
C ARG A 63 -11.19 0.79 16.86
N SER A 64 -9.87 0.86 16.72
CA SER A 64 -9.13 2.09 16.49
C SER A 64 -8.22 1.97 15.30
N LEU A 65 -8.03 3.07 14.60
CA LEU A 65 -7.08 3.18 13.49
C LEU A 65 -6.14 4.35 13.69
N ALA A 66 -4.96 4.25 13.09
CA ALA A 66 -4.03 5.35 12.91
C ALA A 66 -3.55 5.38 11.46
N SER A 67 -3.43 6.56 10.87
CA SER A 67 -2.85 6.73 9.53
C SER A 67 -1.56 7.52 9.62
N TYR A 68 -0.53 7.00 8.96
CA TYR A 68 0.79 7.61 8.84
C TYR A 68 1.06 7.90 7.37
N GLN A 69 1.78 8.98 7.13
CA GLN A 69 2.30 9.35 5.83
C GLN A 69 3.82 9.21 5.88
N VAL A 70 4.38 8.48 4.93
CA VAL A 70 5.81 8.24 4.77
C VAL A 70 6.26 8.98 3.52
N ASP A 71 7.19 9.90 3.67
CA ASP A 71 7.80 10.60 2.55
C ASP A 71 8.82 9.69 1.85
N GLY A 72 8.63 9.41 0.56
CA GLY A 72 9.49 8.46 -0.17
C GLY A 72 10.91 8.97 -0.44
N LYS A 73 11.20 10.26 -0.27
CA LYS A 73 12.54 10.84 -0.51
C LYS A 73 13.36 10.90 0.77
N THR A 74 12.72 11.26 1.87
CA THR A 74 13.36 11.49 3.17
C THR A 74 13.15 10.35 4.16
N ALA A 75 12.24 9.41 3.86
CA ALA A 75 11.75 8.37 4.77
C ALA A 75 11.11 8.92 6.05
N GLN A 76 10.77 10.21 6.11
CA GLN A 76 10.12 10.81 7.27
C GLN A 76 8.70 10.24 7.43
N VAL A 77 8.37 9.83 8.65
CA VAL A 77 7.05 9.32 9.01
C VAL A 77 6.29 10.39 9.80
N THR A 78 5.10 10.74 9.32
CA THR A 78 4.21 11.75 9.92
C THR A 78 2.88 11.12 10.28
N LEU A 79 2.46 11.21 11.54
CA LEU A 79 1.12 10.80 11.98
C LEU A 79 0.08 11.79 11.43
N ARG A 80 -0.96 11.28 10.77
CA ARG A 80 -2.02 12.07 10.15
C ARG A 80 -3.32 12.02 10.92
N CYS A 81 -3.70 10.84 11.42
CA CYS A 81 -4.96 10.65 12.11
C CYS A 81 -4.83 9.51 13.14
N VAL A 82 -5.52 9.65 14.27
CA VAL A 82 -5.82 8.56 15.19
C VAL A 82 -7.30 8.66 15.54
N ARG A 83 -8.07 7.59 15.31
CA ARG A 83 -9.51 7.59 15.56
C ARG A 83 -9.97 6.25 16.10
N ASN A 84 -10.78 6.28 17.17
CA ASN A 84 -11.59 5.15 17.55
C ASN A 84 -12.91 5.18 16.77
N PHE A 85 -13.22 4.10 16.07
CA PHE A 85 -14.38 3.98 15.18
C PHE A 85 -15.47 3.07 15.78
N ARG A 86 -15.46 2.80 17.10
CA ARG A 86 -16.48 2.01 17.81
C ARG A 86 -17.91 2.45 17.51
N TRP A 87 -18.15 3.76 17.59
CA TRP A 87 -19.49 4.35 17.44
C TRP A 87 -19.89 4.50 15.97
N ASP A 88 -18.91 4.71 15.09
CA ASP A 88 -19.13 4.76 13.64
C ASP A 88 -19.74 3.44 13.14
N LEU A 89 -19.36 2.31 13.74
CA LEU A 89 -19.89 0.98 13.43
C LEU A 89 -21.30 0.69 13.99
N GLN A 90 -21.88 1.61 14.78
CA GLN A 90 -23.21 1.46 15.36
C GLN A 90 -24.25 2.34 14.67
N LEU A 91 -23.84 3.16 13.70
CA LEU A 91 -24.77 3.98 12.93
C LEU A 91 -25.44 3.11 11.85
N ASP A 92 -26.78 3.05 11.88
CA ASP A 92 -27.56 2.32 10.89
C ASP A 92 -27.60 3.06 9.54
N ASP A 93 -27.77 4.38 9.58
CA ASP A 93 -27.65 5.26 8.41
C ASP A 93 -27.05 6.61 8.82
N TYR A 94 -25.96 6.98 8.14
CA TYR A 94 -25.33 8.27 8.25
C TYR A 94 -24.67 8.58 6.90
N PHE A 95 -25.06 9.70 6.28
CA PHE A 95 -24.70 10.07 4.90
C PHE A 95 -25.24 9.17 3.78
N GLY A 96 -26.26 8.33 4.02
CA GLY A 96 -26.96 7.61 2.95
C GLY A 96 -27.78 8.53 2.05
N THR A 97 -27.77 8.25 0.75
CA THR A 97 -28.78 8.74 -0.20
C THR A 97 -29.75 7.61 -0.51
N GLU A 98 -31.01 7.93 -0.82
CA GLU A 98 -32.01 6.93 -1.21
C GLU A 98 -31.50 6.02 -2.36
N PRO A 99 -31.80 4.70 -2.31
CA PRO A 99 -32.52 3.98 -1.26
C PRO A 99 -31.66 3.69 -0.02
N THR A 100 -32.26 3.81 1.17
CA THR A 100 -31.59 3.48 2.45
C THR A 100 -31.24 1.98 2.53
N PRO A 101 -30.27 1.57 3.35
CA PRO A 101 -29.93 0.17 3.56
C PRO A 101 -31.14 -0.70 3.93
N GLU A 102 -32.05 -0.21 4.78
CA GLU A 102 -33.29 -0.87 5.15
C GLU A 102 -34.19 -1.13 3.94
N LYS A 103 -34.33 -0.14 3.05
CA LYS A 103 -35.14 -0.24 1.84
C LYS A 103 -34.57 -1.24 0.85
N ILE A 104 -33.23 -1.31 0.73
CA ILE A 104 -32.54 -2.35 -0.06
C ILE A 104 -32.84 -3.74 0.53
N GLN A 105 -32.77 -3.91 1.85
CA GLN A 105 -33.09 -5.20 2.49
C GLN A 105 -34.54 -5.61 2.25
N ALA A 106 -35.49 -4.68 2.38
CA ALA A 106 -36.91 -4.94 2.10
C ALA A 106 -37.14 -5.38 0.64
N MET A 107 -36.47 -4.75 -0.33
CA MET A 107 -36.55 -5.13 -1.75
C MET A 107 -35.98 -6.53 -2.03
N LEU A 108 -34.93 -6.94 -1.31
CA LEU A 108 -34.34 -8.26 -1.45
C LEU A 108 -35.20 -9.36 -0.80
N GLN A 109 -35.87 -9.04 0.32
CA GLN A 109 -36.76 -9.97 1.04
C GLN A 109 -38.13 -10.14 0.37
N SER A 110 -38.57 -9.17 -0.44
CA SER A 110 -39.85 -9.23 -1.16
C SER A 110 -39.81 -10.11 -2.42
N ARG A 111 -38.73 -10.86 -2.65
CA ARG A 111 -38.52 -11.73 -3.81
C ARG A 111 -38.50 -13.19 -3.40
#